data_AF-A0A8H7C6M9-F1
#
_entry.id   AF-A0A8H7C6M9-F1
#
_cell.length_a   1.000
_cell.length_b   1.000
_cell.length_c   1.000
_cell.angle_alpha   90.00
_cell.angle_beta   90.00
_cell.angle_gamma   90.00
#
_symmetry.space_group_name_H-M   'P 1'
#
loop_
_entity.id
_entity.type
_entity.pdbx_description
1 polymer ?
#
loop_
_entity_poly.entity_id
_entity_poly.type
_entity_poly.pdbx_seq_one_letter_code
_entity_poly.pdbx_strand_id
1 'polypeptide(L)'
;MAPEAHITEGPLAFKMLGIFGREIQHIYRDSAQRMIVFVNMLSSKFFSLLTFAAAAVAQGFPKDPFFIVNTESELVFEAEYRSSDSEVLIALSERDANNGAQIWTYTEGRGFLKNQASGLVLEVPRTDGRVDYGTRLQVTAPRNETNDDLTQLWDYDAGAQHLFTLASESACVAWNNSFVYAVVDYCDPHDNDVQRWTFIDISV
;
A
#
# COMPACT_ATOMS: atom_id res chain seq x y z
N MET A 1 -73.87 -11.60 18.58
CA MET A 1 -74.66 -10.86 19.57
C MET A 1 -73.74 -9.82 20.18
N ALA A 2 -73.82 -8.58 19.71
CA ALA A 2 -73.04 -7.46 20.25
C ALA A 2 -73.95 -6.61 21.15
N PRO A 3 -73.36 -5.80 22.04
CA PRO A 3 -73.90 -4.50 22.35
C PRO A 3 -72.90 -3.40 21.96
N GLU A 4 -73.34 -2.48 21.09
CA GLU A 4 -72.73 -1.16 20.93
C GLU A 4 -73.51 -0.12 21.74
N ALA A 5 -72.79 0.86 22.29
CA ALA A 5 -73.23 2.21 22.67
C ALA A 5 -71.92 3.04 22.76
N HIS A 6 -71.59 4.03 21.91
CA HIS A 6 -72.32 5.25 21.49
C HIS A 6 -72.84 6.06 22.69
N ILE A 7 -72.63 7.37 22.87
CA ILE A 7 -72.27 8.52 21.98
C ILE A 7 -71.34 9.51 22.77
N THR A 8 -70.76 10.64 22.32
CA THR A 8 -70.98 11.56 21.17
C THR A 8 -69.68 12.06 20.48
N GLU A 9 -69.83 12.51 19.23
CA GLU A 9 -69.42 13.78 18.58
C GLU A 9 -68.70 14.84 19.46
N GLY A 10 -67.74 15.67 19.02
CA GLY A 10 -67.27 16.20 17.70
C GLY A 10 -66.64 17.61 17.96
N PRO A 11 -66.14 18.42 16.99
CA PRO A 11 -65.95 18.21 15.55
C PRO A 11 -64.47 18.34 15.10
N LEU A 12 -64.26 18.30 13.78
CA LEU A 12 -62.98 18.34 13.06
C LEU A 12 -62.13 19.62 13.22
N ALA A 13 -60.81 19.38 13.28
CA ALA A 13 -59.75 20.08 12.55
C ALA A 13 -59.30 21.50 12.95
N PHE A 14 -57.98 21.69 12.77
CA PHE A 14 -57.25 22.96 12.76
C PHE A 14 -57.29 23.82 14.03
N LYS A 15 -56.44 23.44 14.99
CA LYS A 15 -55.46 24.41 15.51
C LYS A 15 -54.09 23.77 15.78
N MET A 16 -53.15 24.24 14.95
CA MET A 16 -51.78 24.66 15.32
C MET A 16 -50.93 23.64 16.09
N LEU A 17 -50.08 22.90 15.38
CA LEU A 17 -48.73 23.35 14.99
C LEU A 17 -47.75 23.34 16.17
N GLY A 18 -47.10 22.19 16.35
CA GLY A 18 -45.87 22.02 17.11
C GLY A 18 -46.00 22.17 18.63
N ILE A 19 -45.74 21.08 19.36
CA ILE A 19 -44.49 21.00 20.13
C ILE A 19 -44.30 19.58 20.69
N PHE A 20 -43.26 18.90 20.16
CA PHE A 20 -42.40 17.88 20.79
C PHE A 20 -43.08 16.67 21.49
N GLY A 21 -42.70 15.41 21.22
CA GLY A 21 -41.40 14.98 20.69
C GLY A 21 -40.23 15.30 21.64
N ARG A 22 -40.48 15.40 22.96
CA ARG A 22 -39.55 16.01 23.93
C ARG A 22 -38.78 15.01 24.81
N GLU A 23 -38.98 13.71 24.64
CA GLU A 23 -38.40 12.67 25.51
C GLU A 23 -37.34 11.77 24.87
N ILE A 24 -37.10 11.88 23.55
CA ILE A 24 -35.97 11.20 22.87
C ILE A 24 -34.90 12.24 22.42
N GLN A 25 -34.67 13.22 23.29
CA GLN A 25 -33.60 14.23 23.16
C GLN A 25 -32.76 14.34 24.45
N HIS A 26 -33.13 13.65 25.53
CA HIS A 26 -32.54 13.88 26.86
C HIS A 26 -31.32 13.02 27.20
N ILE A 27 -31.00 12.00 26.40
CA ILE A 27 -29.76 11.22 26.51
C ILE A 27 -28.63 11.81 25.61
N TYR A 28 -28.99 12.69 24.67
CA TYR A 28 -28.02 13.33 23.75
C TYR A 28 -27.52 14.71 24.22
N ARG A 29 -27.93 15.19 25.41
CA ARG A 29 -27.70 16.58 25.84
C ARG A 29 -26.71 16.79 26.98
N ASP A 30 -26.25 15.74 27.66
CA ASP A 30 -25.27 15.86 28.75
C ASP A 30 -23.81 15.68 28.24
N SER A 31 -23.61 14.91 27.17
CA SER A 31 -22.30 14.76 26.50
C SER A 31 -21.84 16.03 25.76
N ALA A 32 -22.76 16.92 25.40
CA ALA A 32 -22.49 18.09 24.57
C ALA A 32 -21.92 19.30 25.34
N GLN A 33 -22.12 19.39 26.66
CA GLN A 33 -21.65 20.54 27.46
C GLN A 33 -20.27 20.36 28.09
N ARG A 34 -19.66 19.16 28.01
CA ARG A 34 -18.21 18.98 28.20
C ARG A 34 -17.39 19.18 26.93
N MET A 35 -18.03 19.33 25.76
CA MET A 35 -17.39 19.38 24.44
C MET A 35 -17.41 20.77 23.78
N ILE A 36 -17.72 21.85 24.53
CA ILE A 36 -17.78 23.23 23.99
C ILE A 36 -16.91 24.23 24.78
N VAL A 37 -16.47 23.91 26.00
CA VAL A 37 -15.66 24.83 26.83
C VAL A 37 -14.14 24.66 26.65
N PHE A 38 -13.68 23.62 25.95
CA PHE A 38 -12.30 23.53 25.45
C PHE A 38 -12.09 24.15 24.06
N VAL A 39 -13.09 24.86 23.53
CA VAL A 39 -12.96 25.69 22.31
C VAL A 39 -12.73 27.17 22.70
N ASN A 40 -11.73 27.40 23.55
CA ASN A 40 -11.02 28.68 23.59
C ASN A 40 -9.66 28.53 24.26
N MET A 41 -8.64 29.13 23.65
CA MET A 41 -7.24 29.14 24.10
C MET A 41 -6.55 27.77 24.17
N LEU A 42 -6.08 27.25 23.02
CA LEU A 42 -4.66 26.89 22.80
C LEU A 42 -4.37 26.37 21.38
N SER A 43 -3.38 26.99 20.72
CA SER A 43 -2.52 26.41 19.65
C SER A 43 -3.11 26.00 18.29
N SER A 44 -3.60 26.97 17.52
CA SER A 44 -3.01 27.43 16.25
C SER A 44 -2.23 26.47 15.29
N LYS A 45 -2.58 25.18 15.12
CA LYS A 45 -1.99 24.34 14.04
C LYS A 45 -2.92 23.40 13.23
N PHE A 46 -4.21 23.28 13.56
CA PHE A 46 -5.13 22.33 12.88
C PHE A 46 -6.14 22.97 11.92
N PHE A 47 -5.74 24.01 11.20
CA PHE A 47 -6.51 24.57 10.07
C PHE A 47 -5.60 24.84 8.87
N SER A 48 -5.29 23.77 8.13
CA SER A 48 -4.97 23.83 6.71
C SER A 48 -5.21 22.46 6.06
N LEU A 49 -5.50 22.46 4.76
CA LEU A 49 -5.64 21.27 3.89
C LEU A 49 -6.85 20.36 4.11
N LEU A 50 -8.04 20.96 4.05
CA LEU A 50 -9.28 20.25 3.67
C LEU A 50 -9.68 20.55 2.21
N THR A 51 -8.71 20.54 1.27
CA THR A 51 -8.97 20.65 -0.18
C THR A 51 -7.93 19.96 -1.07
N PHE A 52 -7.87 18.63 -1.04
CA PHE A 52 -7.41 17.84 -2.20
C PHE A 52 -8.22 16.54 -2.31
N ALA A 53 -9.47 16.67 -2.74
CA ALA A 53 -10.20 15.55 -3.35
C ALA A 53 -9.74 15.37 -4.80
N ALA A 54 -8.45 15.11 -4.98
CA ALA A 54 -7.98 14.34 -6.11
C ALA A 54 -7.93 12.89 -5.65
N ALA A 55 -8.32 11.94 -6.50
CA ALA A 55 -7.96 10.56 -6.26
C ALA A 55 -6.44 10.44 -6.44
N ALA A 56 -5.69 10.60 -5.34
CA ALA A 56 -4.45 9.87 -5.17
C ALA A 56 -4.85 8.40 -5.12
N VAL A 57 -5.07 7.81 -6.30
CA VAL A 57 -5.01 6.37 -6.47
C VAL A 57 -3.63 6.02 -5.95
N ALA A 58 -3.56 5.24 -4.85
CA ALA A 58 -2.30 4.66 -4.45
C ALA A 58 -1.82 3.85 -5.65
N GLN A 59 -0.76 4.32 -6.33
CA GLN A 59 -0.16 3.62 -7.44
C GLN A 59 0.63 2.44 -6.85
N GLY A 60 -0.11 1.41 -6.41
CA GLY A 60 0.49 0.10 -6.15
C GLY A 60 1.01 -0.50 -7.46
N PHE A 61 1.45 -1.75 -7.39
CA PHE A 61 1.93 -2.46 -8.57
C PHE A 61 0.91 -2.45 -9.72
N PRO A 62 1.37 -2.32 -10.99
CA PRO A 62 0.49 -2.46 -12.13
C PRO A 62 -0.15 -3.85 -12.22
N LYS A 63 -1.29 -3.91 -12.89
CA LYS A 63 -2.06 -5.14 -13.09
C LYS A 63 -1.56 -5.97 -14.26
N ASP A 64 -1.12 -5.29 -15.31
CA ASP A 64 -0.53 -5.89 -16.50
C ASP A 64 0.99 -6.05 -16.32
N PRO A 65 1.69 -6.87 -17.13
CA PRO A 65 3.14 -7.04 -17.01
C PRO A 65 3.93 -5.74 -17.18
N PHE A 66 4.94 -5.55 -16.32
CA PHE A 66 5.68 -4.29 -16.18
C PHE A 66 7.20 -4.50 -16.03
N PHE A 67 7.96 -3.43 -16.29
CA PHE A 67 9.34 -3.28 -15.84
C PHE A 67 9.39 -2.61 -14.47
N ILE A 68 10.35 -2.99 -13.63
CA ILE A 68 10.71 -2.28 -12.40
C ILE A 68 11.94 -1.44 -12.71
N VAL A 69 11.82 -0.12 -12.63
CA VAL A 69 12.80 0.86 -13.15
C VAL A 69 13.35 1.70 -12.00
N ASN A 70 14.67 1.77 -11.84
CA ASN A 70 15.29 2.68 -10.89
C ASN A 70 15.28 4.12 -11.43
N THR A 71 14.99 5.13 -10.60
CA THR A 71 14.91 6.52 -11.07
C THR A 71 16.28 7.18 -11.26
N GLU A 72 17.30 6.83 -10.48
CA GLU A 72 18.67 7.35 -10.65
C GLU A 72 19.32 6.85 -11.95
N SER A 73 19.24 5.56 -12.24
CA SER A 73 19.96 4.91 -13.34
C SER A 73 19.16 4.71 -14.63
N GLU A 74 17.83 4.83 -14.59
CA GLU A 74 16.88 4.46 -15.65
C GLU A 74 16.93 2.98 -16.08
N LEU A 75 17.74 2.16 -15.41
CA LEU A 75 17.90 0.72 -15.66
C LEU A 75 16.78 -0.09 -15.01
N VAL A 76 16.53 -1.29 -15.53
CA VAL A 76 15.44 -2.17 -15.10
C VAL A 76 15.95 -3.43 -14.40
N PHE A 77 15.16 -3.99 -13.47
CA PHE A 77 15.44 -5.30 -12.88
C PHE A 77 15.52 -6.40 -13.94
N GLU A 78 16.62 -7.15 -13.94
CA GLU A 78 16.79 -8.38 -14.71
C GLU A 78 17.14 -9.56 -13.80
N ALA A 79 16.41 -10.67 -13.92
CA ALA A 79 16.78 -11.94 -13.28
C ALA A 79 17.94 -12.59 -14.06
N GLU A 80 19.18 -12.31 -13.66
CA GLU A 80 20.38 -12.67 -14.41
C GLU A 80 20.78 -14.14 -14.21
N TYR A 81 20.69 -14.92 -15.28
CA TYR A 81 21.10 -16.32 -15.33
C TYR A 81 22.59 -16.47 -15.68
N ARG A 82 23.47 -16.37 -14.69
CA ARG A 82 24.89 -16.69 -14.87
C ARG A 82 25.12 -18.20 -14.84
N SER A 83 25.69 -18.74 -15.91
CA SER A 83 25.86 -20.19 -16.11
C SER A 83 26.80 -20.90 -15.12
N SER A 84 27.48 -20.14 -14.24
CA SER A 84 28.32 -20.65 -13.15
C SER A 84 27.62 -20.68 -11.79
N ASP A 85 26.51 -19.96 -11.64
CA ASP A 85 25.98 -19.58 -10.34
C ASP A 85 24.71 -20.39 -10.05
N SER A 86 24.61 -20.93 -8.84
CA SER A 86 23.39 -21.65 -8.38
C SER A 86 22.26 -20.70 -7.98
N GLU A 87 22.53 -19.40 -7.94
CA GLU A 87 21.64 -18.32 -7.53
C GLU A 87 21.39 -17.42 -8.73
N VAL A 88 20.13 -17.02 -8.95
CA VAL A 88 19.72 -16.12 -10.03
C VAL A 88 19.52 -14.74 -9.42
N LEU A 89 20.55 -13.89 -9.52
CA LEU A 89 20.58 -12.57 -8.89
C LEU A 89 19.80 -11.52 -9.71
N ILE A 90 19.37 -10.45 -9.04
CA ILE A 90 18.70 -9.32 -9.71
C ILE A 90 19.73 -8.27 -10.11
N ALA A 91 20.13 -8.30 -11.38
CA ALA A 91 20.93 -7.26 -12.01
C ALA A 91 20.07 -6.05 -12.40
N LEU A 92 20.72 -4.94 -12.71
CA LEU A 92 20.11 -3.81 -13.42
C LEU A 92 20.72 -3.68 -14.83
N SER A 93 19.87 -3.51 -15.84
CA SER A 93 20.30 -3.47 -17.24
C SER A 93 19.42 -2.55 -18.11
N GLU A 94 19.87 -2.31 -19.34
CA GLU A 94 19.10 -1.53 -20.32
C GLU A 94 17.81 -2.27 -20.70
N ARG A 95 16.70 -1.52 -20.81
CA ARG A 95 15.35 -2.05 -21.04
C ARG A 95 15.19 -2.63 -22.45
N ASP A 96 14.90 -3.92 -22.56
CA ASP A 96 14.49 -4.62 -23.78
C ASP A 96 13.14 -5.34 -23.56
N ALA A 97 12.11 -4.92 -24.31
CA ALA A 97 10.78 -5.53 -24.25
C ALA A 97 10.70 -6.97 -24.78
N ASN A 98 11.75 -7.47 -25.42
CA ASN A 98 11.88 -8.87 -25.82
C ASN A 98 12.54 -9.73 -24.73
N ASN A 99 13.19 -9.12 -23.73
CA ASN A 99 13.87 -9.83 -22.67
C ASN A 99 12.90 -10.20 -21.53
N GLY A 100 12.38 -11.42 -21.57
CA GLY A 100 11.51 -11.96 -20.52
C GLY A 100 12.13 -12.00 -19.12
N ALA A 101 13.46 -11.90 -18.98
CA ALA A 101 14.11 -11.80 -17.68
C ALA A 101 13.95 -10.42 -17.02
N GLN A 102 13.53 -9.39 -17.78
CA GLN A 102 13.25 -8.04 -17.31
C GLN A 102 11.76 -7.77 -17.01
N ILE A 103 10.89 -8.73 -17.30
CA ILE A 103 9.44 -8.57 -17.22
C ILE A 103 8.92 -9.17 -15.92
N TRP A 104 8.13 -8.38 -15.19
CA TRP A 104 7.60 -8.70 -13.87
C TRP A 104 6.08 -8.62 -13.84
N THR A 105 5.49 -9.38 -12.93
CA THR A 105 4.05 -9.38 -12.63
C THR A 105 3.86 -9.43 -11.12
N TYR A 106 2.86 -8.70 -10.59
CA TYR A 106 2.51 -8.75 -9.18
C TYR A 106 1.32 -9.68 -8.94
N THR A 107 1.45 -10.62 -8.00
CA THR A 107 0.36 -11.53 -7.62
C THR A 107 -0.41 -10.94 -6.44
N GLU A 108 -1.44 -10.16 -6.75
CA GLU A 108 -2.34 -9.55 -5.76
C GLU A 108 -2.92 -10.62 -4.80
N GLY A 109 -2.98 -10.29 -3.51
CA GLY A 109 -3.40 -11.22 -2.45
C GLY A 109 -2.38 -12.29 -2.06
N ARG A 110 -1.26 -12.42 -2.79
CA ARG A 110 -0.07 -13.18 -2.36
C ARG A 110 1.11 -12.31 -2.00
N GLY A 111 1.30 -11.16 -2.65
CA GLY A 111 2.44 -10.28 -2.41
C GLY A 111 3.69 -10.61 -3.22
N PHE A 112 3.63 -11.61 -4.11
CA PHE A 112 4.79 -12.03 -4.90
C PHE A 112 5.01 -11.14 -6.13
N LEU A 113 6.27 -10.71 -6.33
CA LEU A 113 6.76 -10.22 -7.62
C LEU A 113 7.35 -11.39 -8.40
N LYS A 114 6.70 -11.77 -9.51
CA LYS A 114 7.04 -12.94 -10.32
C LYS A 114 7.67 -12.53 -11.64
N ASN A 115 8.82 -13.12 -11.95
CA ASN A 115 9.56 -12.90 -13.19
C ASN A 115 9.01 -13.76 -14.35
N GLN A 116 8.92 -13.21 -15.55
CA GLN A 116 8.27 -13.87 -16.69
C GLN A 116 9.09 -15.03 -17.28
N ALA A 117 10.39 -14.85 -17.53
CA ALA A 117 11.22 -15.89 -18.15
C ALA A 117 11.41 -17.11 -17.24
N SER A 118 11.60 -16.89 -15.95
CA SER A 118 11.89 -17.94 -14.97
C SER A 118 10.64 -18.59 -14.37
N GLY A 119 9.56 -17.82 -14.23
CA GLY A 119 8.40 -18.19 -13.41
C GLY A 119 8.69 -18.20 -11.89
N LEU A 120 9.87 -17.76 -11.47
CA LEU A 120 10.32 -17.65 -10.08
C LEU A 120 9.90 -16.30 -9.48
N VAL A 121 9.98 -16.16 -8.16
CA VAL A 121 9.58 -14.96 -7.41
C VAL A 121 10.78 -14.26 -6.77
N LEU A 122 10.72 -12.93 -6.73
CA LEU A 122 11.71 -12.06 -6.09
C LEU A 122 11.84 -12.35 -4.60
N GLU A 123 13.06 -12.43 -4.10
CA GLU A 123 13.38 -12.81 -2.73
C GLU A 123 14.54 -11.98 -2.16
N VAL A 124 14.46 -11.69 -0.85
CA VAL A 124 15.62 -11.31 -0.02
C VAL A 124 16.27 -12.58 0.55
N PRO A 125 17.48 -12.98 0.12
CA PRO A 125 18.19 -14.10 0.75
C PRO A 125 18.38 -13.86 2.25
N ARG A 126 18.17 -14.90 3.07
CA ARG A 126 18.43 -14.86 4.52
C ARG A 126 19.05 -16.14 5.02
N THR A 127 19.87 -16.04 6.07
CA THR A 127 20.54 -17.19 6.68
C THR A 127 20.07 -17.49 8.11
N ASP A 128 19.51 -16.51 8.83
CA ASP A 128 19.10 -16.64 10.24
C ASP A 128 17.72 -16.03 10.58
N GLY A 129 16.97 -15.59 9.56
CA GLY A 129 15.68 -14.91 9.68
C GLY A 129 15.74 -13.38 9.60
N ARG A 130 16.92 -12.75 9.60
CA ARG A 130 17.08 -11.28 9.52
C ARG A 130 17.29 -10.76 8.11
N VAL A 131 16.89 -9.51 7.84
CA VAL A 131 17.44 -8.76 6.71
C VAL A 131 18.84 -8.31 7.06
N ASP A 132 19.82 -8.74 6.27
CA ASP A 132 21.15 -8.15 6.25
C ASP A 132 21.21 -7.09 5.14
N TYR A 133 21.42 -5.82 5.50
CA TYR A 133 21.54 -4.73 4.53
C TYR A 133 22.79 -4.92 3.63
N GLY A 134 22.67 -4.53 2.37
CA GLY A 134 23.63 -4.81 1.30
C GLY A 134 23.48 -6.19 0.65
N THR A 135 22.58 -7.05 1.14
CA THR A 135 22.30 -8.36 0.51
C THR A 135 21.66 -8.16 -0.85
N ARG A 136 22.21 -8.83 -1.87
CA ARG A 136 21.69 -8.83 -3.24
C ARG A 136 20.38 -9.61 -3.31
N LEU A 137 19.41 -9.09 -4.05
CA LEU A 137 18.17 -9.80 -4.31
C LEU A 137 18.41 -10.97 -5.27
N GLN A 138 17.55 -11.99 -5.16
CA GLN A 138 17.52 -13.13 -6.09
C GLN A 138 16.09 -13.48 -6.51
N VAL A 139 15.94 -14.43 -7.43
CA VAL A 139 14.67 -15.15 -7.64
C VAL A 139 14.76 -16.61 -7.21
N THR A 140 13.69 -17.12 -6.63
CA THR A 140 13.59 -18.52 -6.18
C THR A 140 12.19 -19.11 -6.38
N ALA A 141 12.01 -20.39 -6.06
CA ALA A 141 10.71 -21.04 -6.14
C ALA A 141 9.73 -20.42 -5.10
N PRO A 142 8.48 -20.11 -5.50
CA PRO A 142 7.50 -19.54 -4.57
C PRO A 142 7.20 -20.51 -3.43
N ARG A 143 7.34 -20.03 -2.19
CA ARG A 143 7.09 -20.81 -0.97
C ARG A 143 5.67 -20.55 -0.44
N ASN A 144 5.19 -21.46 0.42
CA ASN A 144 3.96 -21.22 1.17
C ASN A 144 4.32 -20.52 2.49
N GLU A 145 4.38 -19.19 2.44
CA GLU A 145 4.88 -18.28 3.49
C GLU A 145 3.91 -18.14 4.69
N THR A 146 3.53 -19.29 5.24
CA THR A 146 2.62 -19.44 6.40
C THR A 146 3.35 -19.37 7.76
N ASN A 147 4.68 -19.28 7.75
CA ASN A 147 5.55 -19.34 8.93
C ASN A 147 6.64 -18.25 8.86
N ASP A 148 6.29 -16.99 9.12
CA ASP A 148 7.17 -15.80 9.39
C ASP A 148 8.26 -15.41 8.36
N ASP A 149 8.60 -16.28 7.41
CA ASP A 149 9.41 -16.00 6.24
C ASP A 149 8.55 -15.25 5.23
N LEU A 150 8.55 -13.91 5.30
CA LEU A 150 7.89 -13.02 4.33
C LEU A 150 8.91 -12.45 3.31
N THR A 151 9.99 -13.19 3.03
CA THR A 151 11.10 -12.71 2.18
C THR A 151 10.75 -12.61 0.71
N GLN A 152 9.70 -13.31 0.28
CA GLN A 152 9.15 -13.23 -1.06
C GLN A 152 7.97 -12.26 -1.15
N LEU A 153 7.54 -11.67 -0.03
CA LEU A 153 6.41 -10.74 0.01
C LEU A 153 6.88 -9.30 -0.11
N TRP A 154 6.26 -8.58 -1.04
CA TRP A 154 6.62 -7.22 -1.42
C TRP A 154 5.39 -6.30 -1.39
N ASP A 155 5.64 -5.06 -0.98
CA ASP A 155 4.70 -3.95 -1.07
C ASP A 155 5.45 -2.69 -1.54
N TYR A 156 4.71 -1.65 -1.93
CA TYR A 156 5.25 -0.46 -2.57
C TYR A 156 4.60 0.82 -2.06
N ASP A 157 5.42 1.72 -1.52
CA ASP A 157 4.99 3.07 -1.14
C ASP A 157 5.09 3.99 -2.35
N ALA A 158 3.93 4.27 -2.97
CA ALA A 158 3.82 5.18 -4.11
C ALA A 158 4.18 6.64 -3.81
N GLY A 159 4.14 7.07 -2.55
CA GLY A 159 4.51 8.42 -2.13
C GLY A 159 6.02 8.59 -1.99
N ALA A 160 6.71 7.57 -1.47
CA ALA A 160 8.17 7.54 -1.38
C ALA A 160 8.85 6.97 -2.65
N GLN A 161 8.08 6.28 -3.50
CA GLN A 161 8.55 5.44 -4.61
C GLN A 161 9.43 4.26 -4.16
N HIS A 162 9.17 3.73 -2.97
CA HIS A 162 9.97 2.66 -2.37
C HIS A 162 9.34 1.28 -2.56
N LEU A 163 10.09 0.35 -3.14
CA LEU A 163 9.80 -1.08 -3.10
C LEU A 163 10.40 -1.66 -1.82
N PHE A 164 9.62 -2.38 -1.01
CA PHE A 164 10.08 -2.92 0.28
C PHE A 164 9.59 -4.35 0.54
N THR A 165 10.35 -5.10 1.34
CA THR A 165 10.01 -6.47 1.75
C THR A 165 9.14 -6.44 3.02
N LEU A 166 8.11 -7.28 3.09
CA LEU A 166 7.26 -7.35 4.30
C LEU A 166 7.94 -8.02 5.49
N ALA A 167 9.07 -8.71 5.29
CA ALA A 167 9.83 -9.32 6.38
C ALA A 167 10.85 -8.35 7.04
N SER A 168 10.71 -7.03 6.87
CA SER A 168 11.32 -5.99 7.72
C SER A 168 10.62 -4.64 7.54
N GLU A 169 10.26 -3.98 8.64
CA GLU A 169 9.60 -2.66 8.62
C GLU A 169 10.50 -1.50 8.13
N SER A 170 11.79 -1.76 7.90
CA SER A 170 12.78 -0.72 7.54
C SER A 170 13.71 -1.11 6.38
N ALA A 171 13.38 -2.15 5.60
CA ALA A 171 14.20 -2.61 4.48
C ALA A 171 13.58 -2.30 3.11
N CYS A 172 14.20 -1.36 2.40
CA CYS A 172 13.82 -0.96 1.05
C CYS A 172 14.81 -1.51 0.03
N VAL A 173 14.40 -1.63 -1.23
CA VAL A 173 15.31 -1.99 -2.31
C VAL A 173 16.11 -0.77 -2.75
N ALA A 174 17.42 -0.95 -2.91
CA ALA A 174 18.37 0.04 -3.40
C ALA A 174 19.14 -0.49 -4.61
N TRP A 175 19.48 0.37 -5.56
CA TRP A 175 20.47 0.07 -6.58
C TRP A 175 21.88 0.24 -6.01
N ASN A 176 22.69 -0.82 -6.08
CA ASN A 176 24.10 -0.74 -5.73
C ASN A 176 24.96 -0.50 -6.99
N ASN A 177 25.32 0.77 -7.23
CA ASN A 177 26.12 1.20 -8.37
C ASN A 177 27.51 0.51 -8.50
N SER A 178 28.05 -0.06 -7.41
CA SER A 178 29.36 -0.70 -7.40
C SER A 178 29.32 -2.15 -7.88
N PHE A 179 28.14 -2.77 -7.94
CA PHE A 179 27.97 -4.15 -8.39
C PHE A 179 26.89 -4.36 -9.46
N VAL A 180 26.10 -3.31 -9.78
CA VAL A 180 25.01 -3.34 -10.76
C VAL A 180 23.91 -4.36 -10.41
N TYR A 181 23.69 -4.60 -9.11
CA TYR A 181 22.59 -5.42 -8.61
C TYR A 181 21.63 -4.60 -7.74
N ALA A 182 20.38 -5.05 -7.67
CA ALA A 182 19.45 -4.65 -6.64
C ALA A 182 19.85 -5.28 -5.29
N VAL A 183 19.84 -4.49 -4.23
CA VAL A 183 20.12 -4.93 -2.85
C VAL A 183 19.00 -4.48 -1.91
N VAL A 184 18.87 -5.11 -0.75
CA VAL A 184 18.13 -4.51 0.38
C VAL A 184 19.02 -3.54 1.13
N ASP A 185 18.48 -2.40 1.54
CA ASP A 185 19.15 -1.40 2.37
C ASP A 185 18.15 -0.78 3.37
N TYR A 186 18.64 0.02 4.31
CA TYR A 186 17.78 0.77 5.21
C TYR A 186 16.96 1.80 4.43
N CYS A 187 15.63 1.81 4.59
CA CYS A 187 14.74 2.79 3.96
C CYS A 187 15.11 4.23 4.37
N ASP A 188 15.69 5.01 3.47
CA ASP A 188 15.98 6.41 3.70
C ASP A 188 14.86 7.29 3.14
N PRO A 189 14.06 8.00 3.96
CA PRO A 189 13.00 8.88 3.49
C PRO A 189 13.53 10.21 2.89
N HIS A 190 14.84 10.43 2.86
CA HIS A 190 15.45 11.59 2.22
C HIS A 190 15.71 11.34 0.72
N ASP A 191 16.29 12.33 0.03
CA ASP A 191 16.40 12.39 -1.42
C ASP A 191 17.43 11.39 -1.97
N ASN A 192 17.04 10.12 -2.02
CA ASN A 192 17.91 8.98 -2.35
C ASN A 192 17.37 8.22 -3.57
N ASP A 193 17.60 8.76 -4.76
CA ASP A 193 17.10 8.21 -6.04
C ASP A 193 17.57 6.77 -6.35
N VAL A 194 18.60 6.25 -5.67
CA VAL A 194 18.94 4.81 -5.78
C VAL A 194 17.93 3.89 -5.07
N GLN A 195 17.12 4.40 -4.14
CA GLN A 195 16.04 3.66 -3.47
C GLN A 195 14.65 3.89 -4.10
N ARG A 196 14.57 4.78 -5.10
CA ARG A 196 13.32 5.08 -5.80
C ARG A 196 13.15 4.20 -7.04
N TRP A 197 11.93 3.69 -7.17
CA TRP A 197 11.52 2.75 -8.20
C TRP A 197 10.20 3.19 -8.83
N THR A 198 10.07 2.99 -10.13
CA THR A 198 8.84 3.22 -10.88
C THR A 198 8.50 2.02 -11.73
N PHE A 199 7.26 1.92 -12.17
CA PHE A 199 6.79 0.85 -13.04
C PHE A 199 6.45 1.38 -14.41
N ILE A 200 6.86 0.65 -15.46
CA ILE A 200 6.49 0.94 -16.85
C ILE A 200 5.75 -0.29 -17.39
N ASP A 201 4.49 -0.11 -17.76
CA ASP A 201 3.68 -1.15 -18.41
C ASP A 201 4.24 -1.49 -19.79
N ILE A 202 4.18 -2.76 -20.18
CA ILE A 202 4.72 -3.25 -21.46
C ILE A 202 3.82 -2.91 -22.65
N SER A 203 2.56 -2.56 -22.41
CA SER A 203 1.53 -2.31 -23.42
C SER A 203 1.48 -0.88 -23.98
N VAL A 204 2.50 -0.05 -23.76
CA VAL A 204 2.52 1.39 -24.07
C VAL A 204 3.48 1.74 -25.21
#